data_AF-A0A504YWE2-F1
#
_entry.id   AF-A0A504YWE2-F1
#
_cell.length_a   1.000
_cell.length_b   1.000
_cell.length_c   1.000
_cell.angle_alpha   90.00
_cell.angle_beta   90.00
_cell.angle_gamma   90.00
#
_symmetry.space_group_name_H-M   'P 1'
#
loop_
_entity.id
_entity.type
_entity.pdbx_description
1 polymer ?
#
loop_
_entity_poly.entity_id
_entity_poly.type
_entity_poly.pdbx_seq_one_letter_code
_entity_poly.pdbx_strand_id
1 'polypeptide(L)' 'MLSSYSAITMKIFAALSLCLLLSSSDRVWANECIQYCYNRLTTCDEYCIDGNKGGTCKMKCQIEYDKCAANRCGII' A
#
# COMPACT_ATOMS: atom_id res chain seq x y z
N MET A 1 -41.02 23.13 -4.84
CA MET A 1 -40.03 22.83 -3.79
C MET A 1 -39.52 21.37 -3.78
N LEU A 2 -40.01 20.45 -4.64
CA LEU A 2 -39.49 19.07 -4.71
C LEU A 2 -38.22 18.89 -5.57
N SER A 3 -37.91 19.84 -6.46
CA SER A 3 -36.78 19.72 -7.41
C SER A 3 -35.41 19.88 -6.74
N SER A 4 -35.32 20.64 -5.65
CA SER A 4 -34.07 20.90 -4.93
C SER A 4 -33.65 19.73 -4.04
N TYR A 5 -34.62 18.96 -3.52
CA TYR A 5 -34.35 17.79 -2.66
C TYR A 5 -33.67 16.66 -3.43
N SER A 6 -34.12 16.42 -4.67
CA SER A 6 -33.54 15.44 -5.62
C SER A 6 -32.10 15.79 -6.03
N ALA A 7 -31.81 17.07 -6.26
CA ALA A 7 -30.47 17.51 -6.64
C ALA A 7 -29.46 17.41 -5.48
N ILE A 8 -29.91 17.62 -4.24
CA ILE A 8 -29.08 17.48 -3.05
C ILE A 8 -28.76 16.01 -2.78
N THR A 9 -29.75 15.11 -2.88
CA THR A 9 -29.54 13.67 -2.69
C THR A 9 -28.61 13.06 -3.75
N MET A 10 -28.71 13.49 -5.02
CA MET A 10 -27.76 13.08 -6.07
C MET A 10 -26.32 13.50 -5.76
N LYS A 11 -26.11 14.73 -5.27
CA LYS A 11 -24.76 15.21 -4.89
C LYS A 11 -24.17 14.43 -3.73
N ILE A 12 -24.99 14.07 -2.74
CA ILE A 12 -24.54 13.27 -1.59
C ILE A 12 -24.16 11.85 -2.04
N PHE A 13 -24.97 11.22 -2.90
CA PHE A 13 -24.64 9.90 -3.46
C PHE A 13 -23.36 9.92 -4.30
N ALA A 14 -23.18 10.94 -5.14
CA ALA A 14 -21.96 11.10 -5.92
C ALA A 14 -20.73 11.27 -5.01
N ALA A 15 -20.84 12.09 -3.95
CA ALA A 15 -19.76 12.29 -2.99
C ALA A 15 -19.40 11.00 -2.22
N LEU A 16 -20.41 10.26 -1.74
CA LEU A 16 -20.19 8.96 -1.09
C LEU A 16 -19.55 7.94 -2.02
N SER A 17 -19.97 7.89 -3.28
CA SER A 17 -19.40 7.00 -4.30
C SER A 17 -17.93 7.36 -4.58
N LEU A 18 -17.62 8.65 -4.68
CA LEU A 18 -16.25 9.13 -4.86
C LEU A 18 -15.36 8.78 -3.67
N CYS A 19 -15.86 8.96 -2.44
CA CYS A 19 -15.13 8.58 -1.22
C CYS A 19 -14.88 7.06 -1.15
N LEU A 20 -15.86 6.24 -1.55
CA LEU A 20 -15.70 4.78 -1.62
C LEU A 20 -14.66 4.38 -2.69
N LEU A 21 -14.67 5.04 -3.85
CA LEU A 21 -13.69 4.79 -4.91
C LEU A 21 -12.28 5.20 -4.48
N LEU A 22 -12.12 6.41 -3.91
CA LEU A 22 -10.85 6.90 -3.39
C LEU A 22 -10.29 5.95 -2.32
N SER A 23 -11.11 5.61 -1.32
CA SER A 23 -10.69 4.67 -0.27
C SER A 23 -10.40 3.25 -0.78
N SER A 24 -11.08 2.80 -1.84
CA SER A 24 -10.74 1.52 -2.49
C SER A 24 -9.41 1.61 -3.26
N SER A 25 -9.18 2.72 -3.97
CA SER A 25 -7.97 2.95 -4.74
C SER A 25 -6.75 3.09 -3.84
N ASP A 26 -6.89 3.77 -2.71
CA ASP A 26 -5.84 3.92 -1.68
C ASP A 26 -5.48 2.56 -1.07
N ARG A 27 -6.48 1.70 -0.83
CA ARG A 27 -6.26 0.34 -0.30
C ARG A 27 -5.60 -0.59 -1.32
N VAL A 28 -6.02 -0.52 -2.59
CA VAL A 28 -5.40 -1.29 -3.69
C VAL A 28 -3.95 -0.86 -3.87
N TRP A 29 -3.69 0.45 -3.89
CA TRP A 29 -2.35 0.99 -4.01
C TRP A 29 -1.45 0.61 -2.82
N ALA A 30 -1.96 0.70 -1.59
CA ALA A 30 -1.22 0.29 -0.40
C ALA A 30 -0.85 -1.20 -0.45
N ASN A 31 -1.77 -2.06 -0.87
CA ASN A 31 -1.52 -3.49 -0.97
C ASN A 31 -0.48 -3.81 -2.07
N GLU A 32 -0.61 -3.23 -3.26
CA GLU A 32 0.38 -3.38 -4.34
C GLU A 32 1.76 -2.85 -3.93
N CYS A 33 1.80 -1.77 -3.15
CA CYS A 33 3.04 -1.23 -2.63
C CYS A 33 3.73 -2.16 -1.63
N ILE A 34 2.98 -2.71 -0.66
CA ILE A 34 3.54 -3.68 0.30
C ILE A 34 4.06 -4.92 -0.44
N GLN A 35 3.29 -5.44 -1.39
CA GLN A 35 3.70 -6.61 -2.18
C GLN A 35 5.01 -6.35 -2.93
N TYR A 36 5.20 -5.16 -3.50
CA TYR A 36 6.46 -4.78 -4.13
C TYR A 36 7.63 -4.78 -3.13
N CYS A 37 7.46 -4.16 -1.96
CA CYS A 37 8.51 -4.12 -0.93
C CYS A 37 8.82 -5.53 -0.39
N TYR A 38 7.79 -6.35 -0.20
CA TYR A 38 7.94 -7.74 0.23
C TYR A 38 8.69 -8.58 -0.81
N ASN A 39 8.39 -8.43 -2.09
CA ASN A 39 9.12 -9.13 -3.15
C ASN A 39 10.62 -8.81 -3.14
N ARG A 40 10.99 -7.55 -2.84
CA ARG A 40 12.40 -7.16 -2.65
C ARG A 40 13.02 -7.81 -1.42
N LEU A 41 12.28 -7.93 -0.32
CA LEU A 41 12.73 -8.66 0.87
C LEU A 41 13.04 -10.11 0.54
N THR A 42 12.11 -10.82 -0.11
CA THR A 42 12.28 -12.22 -0.51
C THR A 42 13.49 -12.41 -1.41
N THR A 43 13.65 -11.57 -2.44
CA THR A 43 14.81 -11.62 -3.34
C THR A 43 16.13 -11.41 -2.58
N CYS A 44 16.15 -10.49 -1.62
CA CYS A 44 17.33 -10.21 -0.80
C CYS A 44 17.64 -11.37 0.15
N ASP A 45 16.62 -11.95 0.77
CA ASP A 45 16.76 -13.11 1.65
C ASP A 45 17.28 -14.35 0.92
N GLU A 46 16.77 -14.61 -0.30
CA GLU A 46 17.29 -15.67 -1.19
C GLU A 46 18.77 -15.46 -1.48
N TYR A 47 19.17 -14.24 -1.87
CA TYR A 47 20.58 -13.91 -2.09
C TYR A 47 21.44 -14.15 -0.83
N CYS A 48 20.93 -13.83 0.36
CA CYS A 48 21.62 -14.07 1.61
C CYS A 48 21.77 -15.57 1.94
N ILE A 49 20.76 -16.38 1.59
CA ILE A 49 20.78 -17.84 1.76
C ILE A 49 21.76 -18.46 0.77
N ASP A 50 21.68 -18.13 -0.51
CA ASP A 50 22.53 -18.67 -1.58
C ASP A 50 24.00 -18.32 -1.37
N GLY A 51 24.27 -17.09 -0.92
CA GLY A 51 25.62 -16.63 -0.59
C GLY A 51 26.13 -17.08 0.79
N ASN A 52 25.33 -17.85 1.54
CA ASN A 52 25.60 -18.27 2.92
C ASN A 52 26.08 -17.11 3.83
N LYS A 53 25.48 -15.92 3.67
CA LYS A 53 25.97 -14.65 4.24
C LYS A 53 25.52 -14.40 5.69
N GLY A 54 24.88 -15.37 6.32
CA GLY A 54 24.48 -15.34 7.74
C GLY A 54 23.36 -14.34 8.08
N GLY A 55 23.03 -14.27 9.38
CA GLY A 55 21.89 -13.48 9.89
C GLY A 55 22.00 -11.97 9.68
N THR A 56 23.23 -11.41 9.67
CA THR A 56 23.46 -9.98 9.43
C THR A 56 23.03 -9.55 8.03
N CYS A 57 23.09 -10.45 7.05
CA CYS A 57 22.60 -10.20 5.69
C CYS A 57 21.08 -10.05 5.68
N LYS A 58 20.36 -11.01 6.28
CA LYS A 58 18.90 -10.98 6.41
C LYS A 58 18.40 -9.76 7.19
N MET A 59 19.11 -9.38 8.26
CA MET A 59 18.77 -8.18 9.03
C MET A 59 18.86 -6.90 8.18
N LYS A 60 19.85 -6.80 7.28
CA LYS A 60 19.93 -5.68 6.32
C LYS A 60 18.77 -5.71 5.32
N CYS A 61 18.38 -6.89 4.83
CA CYS A 61 17.22 -7.04 3.96
C CYS A 61 15.93 -6.54 4.64
N GLN A 62 15.73 -6.87 5.91
CA GLN A 62 14.59 -6.40 6.69
C GLN A 62 14.59 -4.87 6.86
N ILE A 63 15.75 -4.26 7.17
CA ILE A 63 15.87 -2.80 7.27
C ILE A 63 15.51 -2.12 5.94
N GLU A 64 15.91 -2.69 4.80
CA GLU A 64 15.57 -2.15 3.49
C GLU A 64 14.09 -2.33 3.14
N TYR A 65 13.45 -3.41 3.61
CA TYR A 65 12.00 -3.55 3.56
C TYR A 65 11.30 -2.46 4.36
N ASP A 66 11.70 -2.23 5.61
CA ASP A 66 11.07 -1.23 6.48
C ASP A 66 11.18 0.17 5.87
N LYS A 67 12.35 0.52 5.29
CA LYS A 67 12.53 1.76 4.53
C LYS A 67 11.63 1.83 3.29
N CYS A 68 11.46 0.72 2.58
CA CYS A 68 10.58 0.67 1.42
C CYS A 68 9.12 0.90 1.81
N ALA A 69 8.64 0.20 2.85
CA ALA A 69 7.29 0.32 3.36
C ALA A 69 6.99 1.75 3.86
N ALA A 70 7.91 2.33 4.63
CA ALA A 70 7.75 3.69 5.16
C ALA A 70 7.75 4.76 4.05
N ASN A 71 8.76 4.73 3.15
CA ASN A 71 8.91 5.79 2.15
C ASN A 71 7.96 5.66 0.97
N ARG A 72 7.65 4.42 0.55
CA ARG A 72 6.88 4.17 -0.68
C ARG A 72 5.40 3.96 -0.38
N CYS A 73 5.07 3.29 0.73
CA CYS A 73 3.70 2.89 1.04
C CYS A 73 3.05 3.77 2.10
N GLY A 74 3.81 4.65 2.77
CA GLY A 74 3.30 5.50 3.85
C GLY A 74 2.87 4.71 5.09
N ILE A 75 3.37 3.48 5.25
CA ILE A 75 3.07 2.61 6.37
C ILE A 75 4.19 2.80 7.39
N ILE A 76 3.87 3.51 8.47
CA ILE A 76 4.64 3.63 9.71
C ILE A 76 3.71 3.23 10.85
#